data_AF-A0A095SJI9-F1
#
_entry.id   AF-A0A095SJI9-F1
#
_cell.length_a   1.000
_cell.length_b   1.000
_cell.length_c   1.000
_cell.angle_alpha   90.00
_cell.angle_beta   90.00
_cell.angle_gamma   90.00
#
_symmetry.space_group_name_H-M   'P 1'
#
loop_
_entity.id
_entity.type
_entity.pdbx_description
1 polymer ?
#
loop_
_entity_poly.entity_id
_entity_poly.type
_entity_poly.pdbx_seq_one_letter_code
_entity_poly.pdbx_strand_id
1 'polypeptide(L)'
;MDETVKQDLWRYALLRWQDREFEQACLHLQDDYQVPVSLLLCGLWLAESGKQPDALVGRRMTEVAEQFEADYLRPLRAVRRKASEDMRLPEFKRQIQQVELEGERWLLTTLPSFCDRLLPAGKPVDAMGWLLVLVPEVAQCEGLQRALSELVGLQDAS
;
A
#
# COMPACT_ATOMS: atom_id res chain seq x y z
N MET A 1 -22.39 -10.48 10.43
CA MET A 1 -21.28 -9.53 10.66
C MET A 1 -20.53 -9.45 9.36
N ASP A 2 -20.49 -8.24 8.82
CA ASP A 2 -20.58 -7.99 7.38
C ASP A 2 -19.28 -8.31 6.62
N GLU A 3 -19.29 -9.43 5.91
CA GLU A 3 -18.21 -9.85 4.99
C GLU A 3 -18.06 -8.87 3.82
N THR A 4 -19.04 -7.98 3.64
CA THR A 4 -19.10 -6.93 2.61
C THR A 4 -18.11 -5.78 2.87
N VAL A 5 -17.80 -5.45 4.13
CA VAL A 5 -16.87 -4.34 4.47
C VAL A 5 -15.39 -4.73 4.28
N LYS A 6 -15.06 -6.01 4.42
CA LYS A 6 -13.70 -6.54 4.15
C LYS A 6 -13.35 -6.57 2.65
N GLN A 7 -14.34 -6.42 1.78
CA GLN A 7 -14.16 -6.50 0.32
C GLN A 7 -13.85 -5.15 -0.33
N ASP A 8 -13.90 -4.03 0.40
CA ASP A 8 -13.79 -2.71 -0.23
C ASP A 8 -12.35 -2.32 -0.57
N LEU A 9 -11.38 -2.47 0.34
CA LEU A 9 -9.98 -2.08 0.05
C LEU A 9 -9.32 -2.99 -1.01
N TRP A 10 -9.58 -4.30 -0.95
CA TRP A 10 -9.06 -5.23 -1.96
C TRP A 10 -9.65 -4.93 -3.35
N ARG A 11 -10.96 -4.68 -3.43
CA ARG A 11 -11.61 -4.30 -4.69
C ARG A 11 -11.12 -2.94 -5.20
N TYR A 12 -10.94 -1.99 -4.29
CA TYR A 12 -10.34 -0.69 -4.59
C TYR A 12 -8.95 -0.87 -5.22
N ALA A 13 -8.10 -1.69 -4.61
CA ALA A 13 -6.77 -2.01 -5.13
C ALA A 13 -6.84 -2.57 -6.56
N LEU A 14 -7.72 -3.54 -6.81
CA LEU A 14 -7.90 -4.13 -8.15
C LEU A 14 -8.43 -3.14 -9.20
N LEU A 15 -9.24 -2.17 -8.81
CA LEU A 15 -9.70 -1.11 -9.71
C LEU A 15 -8.55 -0.17 -10.07
N ARG A 16 -7.79 0.27 -9.06
CA ARG A 16 -6.62 1.15 -9.27
C ARG A 16 -5.50 0.48 -10.06
N TRP A 17 -5.31 -0.83 -9.89
CA TRP A 17 -4.32 -1.61 -10.64
C TRP A 17 -4.59 -1.72 -12.15
N GLN A 18 -5.76 -1.26 -12.63
CA GLN A 18 -6.03 -1.17 -14.07
C GLN A 18 -5.35 0.04 -14.72
N ASP A 19 -5.01 1.05 -13.92
CA ASP A 19 -4.23 2.20 -14.36
C ASP A 19 -2.73 1.88 -14.27
N ARG A 20 -2.08 1.87 -15.44
CA ARG A 20 -0.65 1.58 -15.57
C ARG A 20 0.25 2.63 -14.95
N GLU A 21 -0.15 3.91 -15.00
CA GLU A 21 0.66 4.99 -14.41
C GLU A 21 0.59 4.88 -12.88
N PHE A 22 -0.60 4.60 -12.35
CA PHE A 22 -0.80 4.34 -10.93
C PHE A 22 0.01 3.13 -10.44
N GLU A 23 -0.06 2.01 -11.16
CA GLU A 23 0.72 0.80 -10.87
C GLU A 23 2.22 1.11 -10.85
N GLN A 24 2.73 1.80 -11.86
CA GLN A 24 4.15 2.15 -11.94
C GLN A 24 4.60 3.06 -10.80
N ALA A 25 3.79 4.05 -10.42
CA ALA A 25 4.08 4.92 -9.28
C ALA A 25 4.16 4.13 -7.97
N CYS A 26 3.24 3.19 -7.75
CA CYS A 26 3.26 2.31 -6.57
C CYS A 26 4.51 1.41 -6.54
N LEU A 27 4.86 0.81 -7.68
CA LEU A 27 6.05 -0.04 -7.79
C LEU A 27 7.35 0.75 -7.60
N HIS A 28 7.43 1.97 -8.12
CA HIS A 28 8.57 2.86 -7.87
C HIS A 28 8.74 3.16 -6.37
N LEU A 29 7.64 3.49 -5.67
CA LEU A 29 7.65 3.71 -4.22
C LEU A 29 8.08 2.46 -3.43
N GLN A 30 7.63 1.28 -3.86
CA GLN A 30 8.03 0.01 -3.26
C GLN A 30 9.50 -0.32 -3.49
N ASP A 31 9.98 -0.20 -4.72
CA ASP A 31 11.31 -0.65 -5.09
C ASP A 31 12.40 0.28 -4.56
N ASP A 32 12.21 1.60 -4.67
CA ASP A 32 13.24 2.59 -4.37
C ASP A 32 13.19 3.07 -2.90
N TYR A 33 12.00 3.11 -2.30
CA TYR A 33 11.80 3.62 -0.94
C TYR A 33 11.32 2.55 0.04
N GLN A 34 11.12 1.30 -0.41
CA GLN A 34 10.65 0.18 0.43
C GLN A 34 9.30 0.44 1.11
N VAL A 35 8.49 1.33 0.53
CA VAL A 35 7.17 1.69 1.06
C VAL A 35 6.19 0.57 0.72
N PRO A 36 5.46 0.02 1.71
CA PRO A 36 4.48 -1.02 1.45
C PRO A 36 3.33 -0.51 0.58
N VAL A 37 3.14 -1.11 -0.59
CA VAL A 37 2.03 -0.77 -1.51
C VAL A 37 0.68 -0.89 -0.81
N SER A 38 0.50 -1.89 0.05
CA SER A 38 -0.73 -2.08 0.81
C SER A 38 -1.07 -0.89 1.72
N LEU A 39 -0.06 -0.21 2.27
CA LEU A 39 -0.26 1.02 3.07
C LEU A 39 -0.65 2.20 2.17
N LEU A 40 0.00 2.36 1.02
CA LEU A 40 -0.33 3.41 0.05
C LEU A 40 -1.81 3.29 -0.37
N LEU A 41 -2.21 2.12 -0.85
CA LEU A 41 -3.59 1.84 -1.24
C LEU A 41 -4.57 2.08 -0.11
N CYS A 42 -4.23 1.68 1.13
CA CYS A 42 -5.08 1.91 2.29
C CYS A 42 -5.28 3.40 2.57
N GLY A 43 -4.21 4.20 2.55
CA GLY A 43 -4.29 5.65 2.76
C GLY A 43 -5.14 6.36 1.72
N LEU A 44 -4.92 6.03 0.44
CA LEU A 44 -5.69 6.59 -0.68
C LEU A 44 -7.18 6.22 -0.56
N TRP A 45 -7.49 4.96 -0.27
CA TRP A 45 -8.86 4.50 -0.04
C TRP A 45 -9.54 5.19 1.15
N LEU A 46 -8.82 5.41 2.25
CA LEU A 46 -9.36 6.12 3.42
C LEU A 46 -9.66 7.59 3.11
N ALA A 47 -8.84 8.24 2.30
CA ALA A 47 -9.08 9.61 1.85
C ALA A 47 -10.33 9.71 0.98
N GLU A 48 -10.48 8.83 -0.01
CA GLU A 48 -11.69 8.75 -0.86
C GLU A 48 -12.94 8.37 -0.08
N SER A 49 -12.79 7.50 0.91
CA SER A 49 -13.87 7.13 1.85
C SER A 49 -14.21 8.27 2.82
N GLY A 50 -13.55 9.42 2.71
CA GLY A 50 -13.76 10.59 3.55
C GLY A 50 -13.48 10.31 5.02
N LYS A 51 -12.46 9.51 5.35
CA LYS A 51 -12.05 9.26 6.74
C LYS A 51 -10.96 10.26 7.15
N GLN A 52 -11.11 10.89 8.31
CA GLN A 52 -10.10 11.82 8.81
C GLN A 52 -8.79 11.09 9.18
N PRO A 53 -7.61 11.60 8.76
CA PRO A 53 -6.34 11.08 9.21
C PRO A 53 -6.24 11.05 10.73
N ASP A 54 -5.93 9.87 11.28
CA ASP A 54 -5.73 9.66 12.70
C ASP A 54 -4.34 9.07 12.93
N ALA A 55 -3.50 9.81 13.67
CA ALA A 55 -2.11 9.42 13.88
C ALA A 55 -1.94 8.13 14.69
N LEU A 56 -2.88 7.82 15.61
CA LEU A 56 -2.81 6.60 16.41
C LEU A 56 -3.17 5.38 15.58
N VAL A 57 -4.23 5.47 14.77
CA VAL A 57 -4.63 4.41 13.85
C VAL A 57 -3.56 4.22 12.77
N GLY A 58 -3.04 5.32 12.22
CA GLY A 58 -1.93 5.32 11.27
C GLY A 58 -0.72 4.55 11.76
N ARG A 59 -0.21 4.89 12.96
CA ARG A 59 0.94 4.19 13.55
C ARG A 59 0.72 2.69 13.69
N ARG A 60 -0.45 2.26 14.14
CA ARG A 60 -0.75 0.81 14.28
C ARG A 60 -0.76 0.10 12.94
N MET A 61 -1.34 0.72 11.91
CA MET A 61 -1.33 0.18 10.56
C MET A 61 0.10 0.07 10.02
N THR A 62 0.89 1.14 10.14
CA THR A 62 2.29 1.16 9.72
C THR A 62 3.12 0.11 10.45
N GLU A 63 2.99 -0.02 11.78
CA GLU A 63 3.70 -1.03 12.57
C GLU A 63 3.42 -2.46 12.08
N VAL A 64 2.14 -2.80 11.86
CA VAL A 64 1.75 -4.13 11.38
C VAL A 64 2.27 -4.41 9.97
N ALA A 65 2.14 -3.43 9.07
CA ALA A 65 2.60 -3.58 7.70
C ALA A 65 4.13 -3.67 7.62
N GLU A 66 4.86 -2.80 8.32
CA GLU A 66 6.32 -2.81 8.35
C GLU A 66 6.88 -4.09 8.96
N GLN A 67 6.27 -4.60 10.04
CA GLN A 67 6.69 -5.87 10.62
C GLN A 67 6.50 -7.02 9.62
N PHE A 68 5.33 -7.11 8.99
CA PHE A 68 5.06 -8.15 8.01
C PHE A 68 5.98 -8.05 6.77
N GLU A 69 6.25 -6.82 6.35
CA GLU A 69 7.16 -6.51 5.24
C GLU A 69 8.60 -6.93 5.55
N ALA A 70 9.11 -6.60 6.75
CA ALA A 70 10.43 -7.01 7.18
C ALA A 70 10.57 -8.52 7.35
N ASP A 71 9.58 -9.18 7.95
CA ASP A 71 9.64 -10.60 8.29
C ASP A 71 9.42 -11.52 7.06
N TYR A 72 8.60 -11.10 6.10
CA TYR A 72 8.15 -11.96 5.01
C TYR A 72 8.37 -11.37 3.61
N LEU A 73 7.77 -10.22 3.30
CA LEU A 73 7.70 -9.73 1.90
C LEU A 73 9.06 -9.25 1.37
N ARG A 74 9.82 -8.46 2.12
CA ARG A 74 11.17 -8.01 1.71
C ARG A 74 12.12 -9.20 1.49
N PRO A 75 12.20 -10.21 2.40
CA PRO A 75 12.93 -11.45 2.12
C PRO A 75 12.48 -12.17 0.84
N LEU A 76 11.16 -12.31 0.62
CA LEU A 76 10.63 -12.97 -0.57
C LEU A 76 11.01 -12.21 -1.85
N ARG A 77 10.86 -10.88 -1.86
CA ARG A 77 11.27 -10.00 -2.97
C ARG A 77 12.76 -10.13 -3.26
N ALA A 78 13.61 -10.23 -2.24
CA ALA A 78 15.04 -10.47 -2.42
C ALA A 78 15.32 -11.82 -3.09
N VAL A 79 14.64 -12.89 -2.67
CA VAL A 79 14.75 -14.22 -3.30
C VAL A 79 14.25 -14.18 -4.75
N ARG A 80 13.12 -13.52 -5.03
CA ARG A 80 12.57 -13.37 -6.38
C ARG A 80 13.49 -12.59 -7.31
N ARG A 81 14.10 -11.51 -6.81
CA ARG A 81 15.10 -10.71 -7.56
C ARG A 81 16.31 -11.56 -7.92
N LYS A 82 16.87 -12.29 -6.95
CA LYS A 82 17.98 -13.23 -7.20
C LYS A 82 17.61 -14.34 -8.20
N ALA A 83 16.41 -14.91 -8.07
CA ALA A 83 15.92 -15.92 -9.02
C ALA A 83 15.72 -15.37 -10.44
N SER A 84 15.50 -14.07 -10.60
CA SER A 84 15.33 -13.43 -11.92
C SER A 84 16.63 -13.35 -12.72
N GLU A 85 17.78 -13.51 -12.08
CA GLU A 85 19.10 -13.55 -12.74
C GLU A 85 19.38 -14.93 -13.38
N ASP A 86 18.67 -15.98 -12.95
CA ASP A 86 18.83 -17.34 -13.48
C ASP A 86 17.67 -17.71 -14.42
N MET A 87 17.96 -17.74 -15.72
CA MET A 87 17.00 -18.09 -16.76
C MET A 87 16.41 -19.51 -16.62
N ARG A 88 17.00 -20.37 -15.79
CA ARG A 88 16.52 -21.75 -15.54
C ARG A 88 15.42 -21.82 -14.48
N LEU A 89 15.10 -20.72 -13.79
CA LEU A 89 14.16 -20.68 -12.67
C LEU A 89 12.85 -19.90 -12.94
N PRO A 90 12.23 -19.96 -14.13
CA PRO A 90 11.05 -19.13 -14.43
C PRO A 90 9.84 -19.51 -13.56
N GLU A 91 9.60 -20.81 -13.33
CA GLU A 91 8.47 -21.26 -12.51
C GLU A 91 8.69 -20.96 -11.03
N PHE A 92 9.92 -21.10 -10.53
CA PHE A 92 10.26 -20.77 -9.15
C PHE A 92 10.03 -19.28 -8.86
N LYS A 93 10.48 -18.40 -9.75
CA LYS A 93 10.19 -16.96 -9.67
C LYS A 93 8.68 -16.69 -9.64
N ARG A 94 7.91 -17.35 -10.51
CA ARG A 94 6.46 -17.20 -10.59
C ARG A 94 5.78 -17.60 -9.28
N GLN A 95 6.21 -18.70 -8.67
CA GLN A 95 5.67 -19.17 -7.39
C GLN A 95 5.98 -18.20 -6.25
N ILE A 96 7.20 -17.66 -6.17
CA ILE A 96 7.53 -16.64 -5.16
C ILE A 96 6.65 -15.39 -5.36
N GLN A 97 6.47 -14.93 -6.60
CA GLN A 97 5.60 -13.80 -6.88
C GLN A 97 4.15 -14.05 -6.43
N GLN A 98 3.64 -15.28 -6.58
CA GLN A 98 2.30 -15.63 -6.08
C GLN A 98 2.22 -15.56 -4.56
N VAL A 99 3.26 -16.00 -3.84
CA VAL A 99 3.33 -15.90 -2.38
C VAL A 99 3.44 -14.44 -1.93
N GLU A 100 4.20 -13.60 -2.64
CA GLU A 100 4.25 -12.15 -2.39
C GLU A 100 2.84 -11.52 -2.51
N LEU A 101 2.12 -11.83 -3.60
CA LEU A 101 0.76 -11.32 -3.82
C LEU A 101 -0.24 -11.81 -2.74
N GLU A 102 -0.09 -13.04 -2.26
CA GLU A 102 -0.90 -13.55 -1.17
C GLU A 102 -0.63 -12.79 0.14
N GLY A 103 0.64 -12.48 0.44
CA GLY A 103 1.01 -11.66 1.58
C GLY A 103 0.49 -10.22 1.48
N GLU A 104 0.61 -9.59 0.32
CA GLU A 104 0.04 -8.25 0.07
C GLU A 104 -1.49 -8.25 0.20
N ARG A 105 -2.17 -9.31 -0.27
CA ARG A 105 -3.61 -9.48 -0.07
C ARG A 105 -3.98 -9.65 1.39
N TRP A 106 -3.17 -10.35 2.18
CA TRP A 106 -3.38 -10.46 3.63
C TRP A 106 -3.30 -9.08 4.30
N LEU A 107 -2.32 -8.25 3.93
CA LEU A 107 -2.25 -6.86 4.42
C LEU A 107 -3.49 -6.06 4.01
N LEU A 108 -3.90 -6.10 2.74
CA LEU A 108 -5.07 -5.37 2.23
C LEU A 108 -6.40 -5.81 2.87
N THR A 109 -6.47 -7.02 3.43
CA THR A 109 -7.66 -7.51 4.15
C THR A 109 -7.56 -7.30 5.67
N THR A 110 -6.36 -7.06 6.20
CA THR A 110 -6.10 -6.84 7.63
C THR A 110 -6.14 -5.36 8.00
N LEU A 111 -5.50 -4.49 7.21
CA LEU A 111 -5.40 -3.06 7.48
C LEU A 111 -6.76 -2.35 7.69
N PRO A 112 -7.83 -2.66 6.92
CA PRO A 112 -9.14 -2.04 7.14
C PRO A 112 -9.72 -2.29 8.53
N SER A 113 -9.37 -3.40 9.20
CA SER A 113 -9.90 -3.70 10.54
C SER A 113 -9.44 -2.71 11.63
N PHE A 114 -8.36 -1.95 11.39
CA PHE A 114 -7.93 -0.88 12.29
C PHE A 114 -8.74 0.42 12.11
N CYS A 115 -9.50 0.52 11.02
CA CYS A 115 -10.14 1.74 10.56
C CYS A 115 -11.62 1.87 10.97
N ASP A 116 -12.21 0.84 11.59
CA ASP A 116 -13.65 0.77 11.91
C ASP A 116 -14.15 1.96 12.75
N ARG A 117 -13.28 2.54 13.58
CA ARG A 117 -13.62 3.64 14.49
C ARG A 117 -13.27 5.03 13.94
N LEU A 118 -12.75 5.12 12.72
CA LEU A 118 -12.39 6.40 12.12
C LEU A 118 -13.62 7.25 11.85
N LEU A 119 -13.52 8.52 12.26
CA LEU A 119 -14.57 9.50 12.07
C LEU A 119 -14.70 9.89 10.59
N PRO A 120 -15.94 10.07 10.09
CA PRO A 120 -16.13 10.67 8.79
C PRO A 120 -15.66 12.12 8.82
N ALA A 121 -15.05 12.53 7.72
CA ALA A 121 -14.68 13.89 7.43
C ALA A 121 -15.92 14.63 6.92
N GLY A 122 -16.33 15.68 7.62
CA GLY A 122 -17.38 16.60 7.13
C GLY A 122 -16.96 17.45 5.92
N LYS A 123 -15.79 17.17 5.32
CA LYS A 123 -15.19 17.85 4.18
C LYS A 123 -14.33 16.85 3.38
N PRO A 124 -14.00 17.12 2.10
CA PRO A 124 -13.04 16.31 1.36
C PRO A 124 -11.73 16.14 2.13
N VAL A 125 -11.19 14.93 2.14
CA VAL A 125 -9.93 14.58 2.79
C VAL A 125 -8.83 14.61 1.75
N ASP A 126 -7.76 15.36 2.04
CA ASP A 126 -6.54 15.33 1.24
C ASP A 126 -5.82 14.00 1.47
N ALA A 127 -5.60 13.25 0.39
CA ALA A 127 -4.92 11.96 0.42
C ALA A 127 -3.48 12.05 0.96
N MET A 128 -2.80 13.17 0.70
CA MET A 128 -1.47 13.41 1.26
C MET A 128 -1.48 13.41 2.79
N GLY A 129 -2.59 13.84 3.41
CA GLY A 129 -2.76 13.79 4.86
C GLY A 129 -2.68 12.38 5.44
N TRP A 130 -3.24 11.38 4.75
CA TRP A 130 -3.10 9.97 5.14
C TRP A 130 -1.70 9.44 4.86
N LEU A 131 -1.13 9.75 3.70
CA LEU A 131 0.21 9.25 3.34
C LEU A 131 1.29 9.76 4.30
N LEU A 132 1.21 11.00 4.77
CA LEU A 132 2.12 11.54 5.79
C LEU A 132 1.99 10.85 7.16
N VAL A 133 0.79 10.37 7.47
CA VAL A 133 0.53 9.63 8.72
C VAL A 133 1.04 8.18 8.62
N LEU A 134 0.95 7.57 7.44
CA LEU A 134 1.31 6.18 7.21
C LEU A 134 2.80 5.98 6.87
N VAL A 135 3.43 6.98 6.26
CA VAL A 135 4.83 6.97 5.84
C VAL A 135 5.53 8.16 6.50
N PRO A 136 5.91 8.07 7.78
CA PRO A 136 6.51 9.18 8.51
C PRO A 136 7.88 9.61 7.96
N GLU A 137 8.56 8.75 7.20
CA GLU A 137 9.86 8.99 6.55
C GLU A 137 9.80 10.09 5.48
N VAL A 138 8.59 10.42 5.00
CA VAL A 138 8.36 11.46 3.98
C VAL A 138 8.96 12.80 4.38
N ALA A 139 8.90 13.14 5.66
CA ALA A 139 9.45 14.40 6.17
C ALA A 139 10.97 14.52 6.03
N GLN A 140 11.67 13.41 5.75
CA GLN A 140 13.12 13.33 5.71
C GLN A 140 13.67 13.12 4.29
N CYS A 141 12.80 12.90 3.30
CA CYS A 141 13.20 12.57 1.94
C CYS A 141 12.35 13.31 0.89
N GLU A 142 12.94 14.33 0.25
CA GLU A 142 12.28 15.10 -0.81
C GLU A 142 11.87 14.23 -2.00
N GLY A 143 12.67 13.22 -2.34
CA GLY A 143 12.37 12.27 -3.42
C GLY A 143 11.11 11.46 -3.13
N LEU A 144 11.00 10.95 -1.91
CA LEU A 144 9.83 10.21 -1.45
C LEU A 144 8.58 11.11 -1.42
N GLN A 145 8.71 12.34 -0.92
CA GLN A 145 7.60 13.30 -0.91
C GLN A 145 7.10 13.61 -2.33
N ARG A 146 8.01 13.78 -3.30
CA ARG A 146 7.65 14.00 -4.70
C ARG A 146 6.92 12.78 -5.27
N ALA A 147 7.46 11.58 -5.09
CA ALA A 147 6.86 10.35 -5.59
C ALA A 147 5.45 10.10 -5.02
N LEU A 148 5.22 10.38 -3.73
CA LEU A 148 3.88 10.32 -3.14
C LEU A 148 2.94 11.39 -3.69
N SER A 149 3.44 12.60 -3.96
CA SER A 149 2.62 13.67 -4.54
C SER A 149 2.18 13.32 -5.97
N GLU A 150 3.07 12.71 -6.75
CA GLU A 150 2.73 12.18 -8.08
C GLU A 150 1.66 11.09 -7.99
N LEU A 151 1.80 10.14 -7.05
CA LEU A 151 0.80 9.10 -6.83
C LEU A 151 -0.58 9.68 -6.45
N VAL A 152 -0.63 10.70 -5.59
CA VAL A 152 -1.88 11.38 -5.24
C VAL A 152 -2.49 12.10 -6.45
N GLY A 153 -1.68 12.74 -7.29
CA GLY A 153 -2.16 13.37 -8.51
C GLY A 153 -2.83 12.39 -9.49
N LEU A 154 -2.32 11.15 -9.56
CA LEU A 154 -2.93 10.07 -10.36
C LEU A 154 -4.26 9.58 -9.74
N GLN A 155 -4.37 9.61 -8.42
CA GLN A 155 -5.60 9.24 -7.72
C GLN A 155 -6.78 10.12 -8.13
N ASP A 156 -6.55 11.44 -8.22
CA ASP A 156 -7.55 12.47 -8.55
C ASP A 156 -7.93 12.50 -10.04
N ALA A 157 -7.10 11.89 -10.90
CA ALA A 157 -7.29 11.86 -12.35
C ALA A 157 -8.16 10.68 -12.85
N SER A 158 -8.44 9.69 -11.99
CA SER A 158 -9.26 8.50 -12.28
C SER A 158 -10.73 8.69 -11.90
#